data_AF-A0A7V4DBF5-F1
#
_entry.id   AF-A0A7V4DBF5-F1
#
_cell.length_a   1.000
_cell.length_b   1.000
_cell.length_c   1.000
_cell.angle_alpha   90.00
_cell.angle_beta   90.00
_cell.angle_gamma   90.00
#
_symmetry.space_group_name_H-M   'P 1'
#
loop_
_entity.id
_entity.type
_entity.pdbx_description
1 polymer ?
#
loop_
_entity_poly.entity_id
_entity_poly.type
_entity_poly.pdbx_seq_one_letter_code
_entity_poly.pdbx_strand_id
1 'polypeptide(L)'
;MNSETIKHWIQKAENDLKIGKDEMHTQNPATDAICFHMQQCVEKYLKAYLIYFGKEIRKTHDIAELISKCAEVDKDFIDLLSPEIVDLTDYN
;
A
#
# COMPACT_ATOMS: atom_id res chain seq x y z
N MET A 1 17.38 11.09 7.93
CA MET A 1 16.03 10.58 7.63
C MET A 1 15.38 11.50 6.60
N ASN A 2 14.97 11.00 5.43
CA ASN A 2 14.46 11.85 4.35
C ASN A 2 12.96 12.13 4.56
N SER A 3 12.64 13.00 5.54
CA SER A 3 11.28 13.37 5.96
C SER A 3 10.38 13.76 4.77
N GLU A 4 10.92 14.50 3.80
CA GLU A 4 10.18 14.92 2.62
C GLU A 4 9.82 13.75 1.69
N THR A 5 10.68 12.73 1.59
CA THR A 5 10.34 11.52 0.83
C THR A 5 9.20 10.74 1.48
N ILE A 6 9.19 10.63 2.81
CA ILE A 6 8.13 9.94 3.56
C ILE A 6 6.79 10.66 3.36
N LYS A 7 6.77 11.98 3.53
CA LYS A 7 5.58 12.81 3.28
C LYS A 7 5.05 12.65 1.85
N HIS A 8 5.94 12.56 0.87
CA HIS A 8 5.55 12.37 -0.53
C HIS A 8 4.87 11.01 -0.76
N TRP A 9 5.38 9.93 -0.14
CA TRP A 9 4.74 8.62 -0.21
C TRP A 9 3.37 8.61 0.47
N ILE A 10 3.27 9.20 1.66
CA ILE A 10 2.00 9.36 2.37
C ILE A 10 1.01 10.16 1.54
N GLN A 11 1.42 11.30 0.98
CA GLN A 11 0.53 12.13 0.16
C GLN A 11 0.01 11.38 -1.08
N LYS A 12 0.85 10.54 -1.70
CA LYS A 12 0.40 9.69 -2.81
C LYS A 12 -0.60 8.63 -2.34
N ALA A 13 -0.36 7.98 -1.20
CA ALA A 13 -1.30 7.02 -0.62
C ALA A 13 -2.67 7.66 -0.34
N GLU A 14 -2.67 8.87 0.24
CA GLU A 14 -3.89 9.64 0.50
C GLU A 14 -4.64 10.01 -0.80
N ASN A 15 -3.91 10.34 -1.87
CA ASN A 15 -4.51 10.59 -3.17
C ASN A 15 -5.21 9.34 -3.72
N ASP A 16 -4.57 8.17 -3.62
CA ASP A 16 -5.20 6.90 -4.02
C ASP A 16 -6.44 6.59 -3.19
N LEU A 17 -6.36 6.78 -1.86
CA LEU A 17 -7.51 6.60 -0.97
C LEU A 17 -8.68 7.51 -1.34
N LYS A 18 -8.38 8.78 -1.63
CA LYS A 18 -9.39 9.74 -2.07
C LYS A 18 -10.02 9.30 -3.39
N ILE A 19 -9.23 8.94 -4.40
CA ILE A 19 -9.75 8.53 -5.70
C ILE A 19 -10.66 7.30 -5.56
N GLY A 20 -10.20 6.26 -4.86
CA GLY A 20 -11.01 5.06 -4.66
C GLY A 20 -12.29 5.31 -3.89
N LYS A 21 -12.26 6.19 -2.88
CA LYS A 21 -13.47 6.60 -2.15
C LYS A 21 -14.42 7.41 -3.03
N ASP A 22 -13.91 8.36 -3.80
CA ASP A 22 -14.74 9.20 -4.68
C ASP A 22 -15.46 8.33 -5.73
N GLU A 23 -14.73 7.39 -6.36
CA GLU A 23 -15.29 6.47 -7.36
C GLU A 23 -16.36 5.53 -6.78
N MET A 24 -16.19 5.10 -5.52
CA MET A 24 -17.16 4.24 -4.82
C MET A 24 -18.53 4.90 -4.61
N HIS A 25 -18.60 6.24 -4.65
CA HIS A 25 -19.86 6.98 -4.48
C HIS A 25 -20.53 7.39 -5.81
N THR A 26 -20.00 6.98 -6.96
CA THR A 26 -20.61 7.27 -8.26
C THR A 26 -21.84 6.39 -8.49
N GLN A 27 -22.70 6.77 -9.45
CA GLN A 27 -23.89 5.98 -9.79
C GLN A 27 -23.54 4.61 -10.41
N ASN A 28 -22.41 4.51 -11.08
CA ASN A 28 -21.90 3.29 -11.71
C ASN A 28 -20.40 3.15 -11.39
N PRO A 29 -20.04 2.68 -10.18
CA PRO A 29 -18.65 2.61 -9.74
C PRO A 29 -17.80 1.68 -10.62
N ALA A 30 -16.64 2.17 -11.07
CA ALA A 30 -15.61 1.36 -11.69
C ALA A 30 -14.86 0.54 -10.61
N THR A 31 -15.41 -0.65 -10.29
CA THR A 31 -14.93 -1.48 -9.18
C THR A 31 -13.49 -1.95 -9.34
N ASP A 32 -13.04 -2.19 -10.57
CA ASP A 32 -11.66 -2.52 -10.91
C ASP A 32 -10.71 -1.36 -10.56
N ALA A 33 -11.06 -0.13 -10.93
CA ALA A 33 -10.30 1.07 -10.59
C ALA A 33 -10.27 1.33 -9.07
N ILE A 34 -11.39 1.10 -8.38
CA ILE A 34 -11.47 1.20 -6.92
C ILE A 34 -10.48 0.23 -6.27
N CYS A 35 -10.52 -1.06 -6.64
CA CYS A 35 -9.61 -2.06 -6.09
C CYS A 35 -8.15 -1.71 -6.35
N PHE A 36 -7.82 -1.29 -7.58
CA PHE A 36 -6.48 -0.84 -7.94
C PHE A 36 -6.00 0.31 -7.04
N HIS A 37 -6.80 1.35 -6.84
CA HIS A 37 -6.42 2.48 -5.99
C HIS A 37 -6.32 2.08 -4.51
N MET A 38 -7.18 1.20 -4.00
CA MET A 38 -7.08 0.74 -2.61
C MET A 38 -5.81 -0.09 -2.37
N GLN A 39 -5.45 -0.98 -3.28
CA GLN A 39 -4.19 -1.72 -3.23
C GLN A 39 -2.99 -0.76 -3.26
N GLN A 40 -3.00 0.17 -4.20
CA GLN A 40 -1.95 1.18 -4.38
C GLN A 40 -1.79 2.10 -3.16
N CYS A 41 -2.88 2.41 -2.46
CA CYS A 41 -2.88 3.15 -1.20
C CYS A 41 -2.10 2.37 -0.12
N VAL A 42 -2.46 1.10 0.11
CA VAL A 42 -1.80 0.23 1.10
C VAL A 42 -0.31 0.07 0.78
N GLU A 43 0.04 -0.23 -0.47
CA GLU A 43 1.42 -0.39 -0.92
C GLU A 43 2.28 0.84 -0.57
N LYS A 44 1.75 2.04 -0.83
CA LYS A 44 2.45 3.30 -0.57
C LYS A 44 2.63 3.60 0.91
N TYR A 45 1.67 3.21 1.76
CA TYR A 45 1.81 3.32 3.21
C TYR A 45 2.89 2.39 3.77
N LEU A 46 2.89 1.12 3.34
CA LEU A 46 3.93 0.16 3.75
C LEU A 46 5.32 0.66 3.33
N LYS A 47 5.43 1.21 2.12
CA LYS A 47 6.65 1.86 1.63
C LYS A 47 7.05 3.06 2.50
N ALA A 48 6.14 3.96 2.82
CA ALA A 48 6.43 5.09 3.71
C ALA A 48 6.95 4.63 5.09
N TYR A 49 6.34 3.59 5.66
CA TYR A 49 6.76 2.97 6.91
C TYR A 49 8.19 2.43 6.83
N LEU A 50 8.51 1.65 5.80
CA LEU A 50 9.86 1.11 5.60
C LEU A 50 10.94 2.21 5.47
N ILE A 51 10.66 3.28 4.72
CA ILE A 51 11.59 4.43 4.60
C ILE A 51 11.77 5.12 5.95
N TYR A 52 10.70 5.26 6.74
CA TYR A 52 10.78 5.87 8.07
C TYR A 52 11.78 5.12 8.97
N PHE A 53 11.78 3.79 8.91
CA PHE A 53 12.74 2.95 9.63
C PHE A 53 14.08 2.73 8.90
N GLY A 54 14.35 3.48 7.83
CA GLY A 54 15.63 3.43 7.11
C GLY A 54 15.86 2.16 6.29
N LYS A 55 14.80 1.40 5.97
CA LYS A 55 14.87 0.23 5.09
C LYS A 55 14.84 0.67 3.62
N GLU A 56 15.59 -0.02 2.77
CA GLU A 56 15.55 0.19 1.33
C GLU A 56 14.30 -0.47 0.71
N ILE A 57 13.66 0.26 -0.20
CA ILE A 57 12.51 -0.23 -0.96
C ILE A 57 12.99 -0.63 -2.35
N ARG A 58 12.72 -1.88 -2.72
CA ARG A 58 12.85 -2.35 -4.11
C ARG A 58 11.59 -1.99 -4.89
N LYS A 59 11.69 -1.82 -6.20
CA LYS A 59 10.51 -1.77 -7.08
C LYS A 59 9.85 -3.15 -7.08
N THR A 60 8.90 -3.30 -6.15
CA THR A 60 7.99 -4.44 -6.04
C THR A 60 6.59 -3.89 -5.88
N HIS A 61 5.63 -4.59 -6.48
CA HIS A 61 4.20 -4.38 -6.29
C HIS A 61 3.61 -5.46 -5.37
N ASP A 62 4.47 -6.24 -4.73
CA ASP A 62 4.09 -7.32 -3.84
C ASP A 62 3.81 -6.81 -2.42
N ILE A 63 2.52 -6.78 -2.06
CA ILE A 63 2.06 -6.39 -0.72
C ILE A 63 2.54 -7.39 0.33
N ALA A 64 2.55 -8.71 0.05
CA ALA A 64 3.04 -9.72 0.99
C ALA A 64 4.53 -9.52 1.28
N GLU A 65 5.32 -9.20 0.25
CA GLU A 65 6.75 -8.88 0.40
C GLU A 65 6.94 -7.63 1.28
N LEU A 66 6.13 -6.58 1.05
CA LEU A 66 6.20 -5.35 1.83
C LEU A 66 5.80 -5.56 3.30
N ILE A 67 4.72 -6.31 3.56
CA ILE A 67 4.28 -6.65 4.92
C ILE A 67 5.36 -7.47 5.62
N SER A 68 5.94 -8.46 4.94
CA SER A 68 7.02 -9.29 5.50
C SER A 68 8.23 -8.44 5.91
N LYS A 69 8.58 -7.42 5.12
CA LYS A 69 9.63 -6.46 5.48
C LYS A 69 9.24 -5.56 6.65
N CYS A 70 7.98 -5.13 6.73
CA CYS A 70 7.50 -4.38 7.89
C CYS A 70 7.56 -5.24 9.16
N ALA A 71 7.28 -6.55 9.05
CA ALA A 71 7.39 -7.54 10.11
C ALA A 71 8.82 -7.79 10.62
N GLU A 72 9.85 -7.37 9.87
CA GLU A 72 11.22 -7.33 10.38
C GLU A 72 11.45 -6.19 11.38
N VAL A 73 10.66 -5.12 11.30
CA VAL A 73 10.73 -3.94 12.16
C VAL A 73 9.75 -4.07 13.34
N ASP A 74 8.51 -4.45 13.04
CA ASP A 74 7.41 -4.55 14.01
C ASP A 74 6.62 -5.83 13.76
N LYS A 75 6.62 -6.73 14.74
CA LYS A 75 6.06 -8.09 14.61
C LYS A 75 4.55 -8.10 14.44
N ASP A 76 3.86 -7.02 14.80
CA ASP A 76 2.40 -6.92 14.65
C ASP A 76 1.96 -6.98 13.17
N PHE A 77 2.86 -6.66 12.23
CA PHE A 77 2.61 -6.84 10.79
C PHE A 77 2.44 -8.30 10.37
N ILE A 78 2.89 -9.27 11.19
CA ILE A 78 2.68 -10.70 10.90
C ILE A 78 1.19 -11.03 10.86
N ASP A 79 0.38 -10.36 11.68
CA ASP A 79 -1.08 -10.58 11.74
C ASP A 79 -1.79 -10.14 10.45
N LEU A 80 -1.14 -9.30 9.63
CA LEU A 80 -1.65 -8.93 8.31
C LEU A 80 -1.37 -10.02 7.27
N LEU A 81 -0.39 -10.91 7.46
CA LEU A 81 -0.11 -11.95 6.49
C LEU A 81 -1.22 -13.00 6.50
N SER A 82 -2.01 -13.02 5.44
CA SER A 82 -3.01 -14.06 5.18
C SER A 82 -2.77 -14.71 3.81
N PRO A 83 -3.24 -15.95 3.59
CA PRO A 83 -3.15 -16.61 2.28
C PRO A 83 -3.71 -15.76 1.14
N GLU A 84 -4.78 -15.00 1.41
CA GLU A 84 -5.49 -14.16 0.44
C GLU A 84 -4.71 -12.89 0.05
N ILE A 85 -3.69 -12.48 0.80
CA ILE A 85 -2.86 -11.32 0.40
C ILE A 85 -2.14 -11.58 -0.92
N VAL A 86 -1.79 -12.84 -1.20
CA VAL A 86 -1.14 -13.23 -2.46
C VAL A 86 -2.08 -12.98 -3.66
N ASP A 87 -3.39 -13.02 -3.44
CA ASP A 87 -4.37 -12.74 -4.49
C ASP A 87 -4.46 -11.23 -4.80
N LEU A 88 -3.98 -10.36 -3.91
CA LEU A 88 -3.92 -8.91 -4.14
C LEU A 88 -2.76 -8.50 -5.05
N THR A 89 -1.86 -9.41 -5.40
CA THR A 89 -0.67 -9.11 -6.22
C THR A 89 -0.92 -9.20 -7.73
N ASP A 90 -1.92 -9.98 -8.13
CA ASP A 90 -2.19 -10.29 -9.53
C ASP A 90 -3.34 -9.44 -10.08
N TYR A 91 -3.01 -8.23 -10.51
CA TYR A 91 -3.81 -7.49 -11.49
C TYR A 91 -3.01 -7.40 -12.79
N ASN A 92 -3.23 -8.36 -13.69
CA ASN A 92 -2.86 -8.28 -15.11
C ASN A 92 -4.08 -7.91 -15.94
#